data_AF-A0A854DUR0-F1
#
_entry.id   AF-A0A854DUR0-F1
#
_cell.length_a   1.000
_cell.length_b   1.000
_cell.length_c   1.000
_cell.angle_alpha   90.00
_cell.angle_beta   90.00
_cell.angle_gamma   90.00
#
_symmetry.space_group_name_H-M   'P 1'
#
loop_
_entity.id
_entity.type
_entity.pdbx_description
1 polymer ?
#
loop_
_entity_poly.entity_id
_entity_poly.type
_entity_poly.pdbx_seq_one_letter_code
_entity_poly.pdbx_strand_id
1 'polypeptide(L)'
;MSAQSQAISLMTKIMYQCRPEKTTTMAQCRCCHAPSPGGMECARCLTGRLGDTIHNRGAAFGWLESFRRVQQDEAHVFECAKRADVASP
;
A
#
# COMPACT_ATOMS: atom_id res chain seq x y z
N MET A 1 14.05 10.85 -16.93
CA MET A 1 13.76 9.63 -16.13
C MET A 1 13.06 8.62 -17.02
N SER A 2 13.46 7.35 -16.98
CA SER A 2 12.76 6.29 -17.73
C SER A 2 11.42 5.94 -17.09
N ALA A 3 10.48 5.39 -17.87
CA ALA A 3 9.20 4.89 -17.36
C ALA A 3 9.39 3.87 -16.22
N GLN A 4 10.41 3.02 -16.32
CA GLN A 4 10.80 2.08 -15.27
C GLN A 4 11.17 2.78 -13.95
N SER A 5 12.01 3.81 -14.00
CA SER A 5 12.41 4.56 -12.79
C SER A 5 11.23 5.28 -12.12
N GLN A 6 10.30 5.79 -12.92
CA GLN A 6 9.07 6.41 -12.42
C GLN A 6 8.14 5.38 -11.80
N ALA A 7 7.98 4.22 -12.45
CA ALA A 7 7.17 3.11 -11.93
C ALA A 7 7.71 2.63 -10.58
N ILE A 8 9.02 2.39 -10.45
CA ILE A 8 9.66 2.02 -9.17
C ILE A 8 9.38 3.09 -8.10
N SER A 9 9.58 4.36 -8.42
CA SER A 9 9.32 5.47 -7.46
C SER A 9 7.86 5.50 -7.01
N LEU A 10 6.91 5.31 -7.91
CA LEU A 10 5.49 5.26 -7.60
C LEU A 10 5.13 4.03 -6.77
N MET A 11 5.65 2.85 -7.11
CA MET A 11 5.45 1.62 -6.33
C MET A 11 5.94 1.80 -4.89
N THR A 12 7.14 2.35 -4.68
CA THR A 12 7.66 2.64 -3.34
C THR A 12 6.76 3.58 -2.55
N LYS A 13 6.24 4.64 -3.19
CA LYS A 13 5.28 5.56 -2.54
C LYS A 13 3.96 4.85 -2.21
N ILE A 14 3.44 4.02 -3.11
CA ILE A 14 2.20 3.27 -2.88
C ILE A 14 2.36 2.35 -1.66
N MET A 15 3.47 1.61 -1.56
CA MET A 15 3.75 0.74 -0.40
C MET A 15 3.74 1.55 0.92
N TYR A 16 4.37 2.72 0.92
CA TYR A 16 4.37 3.62 2.09
C TYR A 16 2.98 4.14 2.47
N GLN A 17 2.09 4.35 1.49
CA GLN A 17 0.72 4.80 1.71
C GLN A 17 -0.26 3.67 2.10
N CYS A 18 0.17 2.41 2.02
CA CYS A 18 -0.60 1.25 2.46
C CYS A 18 -0.30 0.85 3.92
N ARG A 19 0.27 1.74 4.73
CA ARG A 19 0.52 1.47 6.15
C ARG A 19 -0.79 1.35 6.93
N PRO A 20 -0.85 0.50 7.97
CA PRO A 20 -2.07 0.29 8.76
C PRO A 20 -2.56 1.58 9.41
N GLU A 21 -3.85 1.85 9.35
CA GLU A 21 -4.46 3.04 9.96
C GLU A 21 -4.23 3.08 11.48
N LYS A 22 -4.29 1.91 12.14
CA LYS A 22 -4.09 1.77 13.59
C LYS A 22 -2.75 2.29 14.13
N THR A 23 -1.73 2.38 13.28
CA THR A 23 -0.37 2.83 13.64
C THR A 23 0.06 4.08 12.86
N THR A 24 -0.85 4.71 12.12
CA THR A 24 -0.49 5.78 11.18
C THR A 24 -1.42 6.96 11.36
N THR A 25 -0.87 8.16 11.50
CA THR A 25 -1.68 9.38 11.50
C THR A 25 -2.36 9.54 10.14
N MET A 26 -3.68 9.47 10.14
CA MET A 26 -4.50 9.63 8.94
C MET A 26 -4.96 11.08 8.78
N ALA A 27 -5.01 11.54 7.53
CA ALA A 27 -5.66 12.79 7.15
C ALA A 27 -6.29 12.64 5.76
N GLN A 28 -6.95 13.69 5.26
CA GLN A 28 -7.61 13.63 3.94
C GLN A 28 -6.58 13.67 2.81
N CYS A 29 -6.71 12.76 1.85
CA CYS A 29 -5.93 12.75 0.62
C CYS A 29 -6.12 14.06 -0.14
N ARG A 30 -5.02 14.71 -0.51
CA ARG A 30 -5.03 15.97 -1.29
C ARG A 30 -5.67 15.89 -2.70
N CYS A 31 -5.94 14.68 -3.21
CA CYS A 31 -6.52 14.49 -4.55
C CYS A 31 -7.97 14.03 -4.53
N CYS A 32 -8.37 13.21 -3.55
CA CYS A 32 -9.70 12.60 -3.53
C CYS A 32 -10.40 12.65 -2.17
N HIS A 33 -9.80 13.31 -1.17
CA HIS A 33 -10.29 13.45 0.20
C HIS A 33 -10.50 12.14 0.98
N ALA A 34 -10.27 10.98 0.38
CA ALA A 34 -10.24 9.70 1.10
C ALA A 34 -9.15 9.67 2.18
N PRO A 35 -9.30 8.87 3.25
CA PRO A 35 -8.26 8.71 4.25
C PRO A 35 -6.91 8.31 3.64
N SER A 36 -5.84 9.00 4.04
CA SER A 36 -4.47 8.73 3.62
C SER A 36 -3.46 9.03 4.74
N PRO A 37 -2.37 8.24 4.85
CA PRO A 37 -1.26 8.56 5.74
C PRO A 37 -0.73 9.99 5.54
N GLY A 38 -0.77 10.79 6.60
CA GLY A 38 -0.25 12.16 6.60
C GLY A 38 -0.90 13.14 5.61
N GLY A 39 -2.09 12.83 5.07
CA GLY A 39 -2.80 13.69 4.12
C GLY A 39 -2.17 13.76 2.73
N MET A 40 -1.24 12.85 2.44
CA MET A 40 -0.61 12.71 1.15
C MET A 40 -1.57 12.12 0.10
N GLU A 41 -1.12 12.00 -1.15
CA GLU A 41 -1.84 11.21 -2.15
C GLU A 41 -2.01 9.77 -1.65
N CYS A 42 -3.27 9.30 -1.61
CA CYS A 42 -3.56 7.94 -1.19
C CYS A 42 -3.06 6.90 -2.19
N ALA A 43 -2.92 5.65 -1.73
CA ALA A 43 -2.48 4.53 -2.56
C ALA A 43 -3.28 4.43 -3.88
N ARG A 44 -4.60 4.62 -3.86
CA ARG A 44 -5.44 4.58 -5.07
C ARG A 44 -5.07 5.65 -6.09
N CYS A 45 -4.83 6.89 -5.66
CA CYS A 45 -4.46 7.98 -6.56
C CYS A 45 -3.09 7.74 -7.18
N LEU A 46 -2.12 7.30 -6.36
CA LEU A 46 -0.78 6.95 -6.83
C LEU A 46 -0.80 5.76 -7.80
N THR A 47 -1.65 4.75 -7.56
CA THR A 47 -1.83 3.61 -8.48
C THR A 47 -2.45 4.03 -9.81
N GLY A 48 -3.37 4.99 -9.81
CA GLY A 48 -3.88 5.60 -11.05
C GLY A 48 -2.74 6.21 -11.88
N ARG A 49 -1.87 7.00 -11.22
CA ARG A 49 -0.68 7.59 -11.86
C ARG A 49 0.30 6.52 -12.36
N LEU A 50 0.52 5.45 -11.59
CA LEU A 50 1.35 4.33 -12.02
C LEU A 50 0.79 3.69 -13.29
N GLY A 51 -0.52 3.45 -13.32
CA GLY A 51 -1.21 2.91 -14.49
C GLY A 51 -1.05 3.79 -15.73
N ASP A 52 -1.11 5.11 -15.56
CA ASP A 52 -0.88 6.07 -16.65
C ASP A 52 0.59 6.06 -17.11
N THR A 53 1.56 6.00 -16.18
CA THR A 53 3.01 5.92 -16.48
C THR A 53 3.40 4.67 -17.27
N ILE A 54 2.77 3.52 -16.98
CA ILE A 54 3.07 2.25 -17.67
C ILE A 54 2.07 1.93 -18.79
N HIS A 55 1.14 2.84 -19.08
CA HIS A 55 0.03 2.64 -20.02
C HIS A 55 -0.79 1.36 -19.77
N ASN A 56 -0.90 0.94 -18.51
CA ASN A 56 -1.64 -0.25 -18.11
C ASN A 56 -2.19 -0.11 -16.68
N ARG A 57 -3.42 0.42 -16.57
CA ARG A 57 -4.11 0.56 -15.28
C ARG A 57 -4.42 -0.78 -14.64
N GLY A 58 -4.80 -1.79 -15.42
CA GLY A 58 -5.10 -3.13 -14.90
C GLY A 58 -3.92 -3.74 -14.17
N ALA A 59 -2.73 -3.68 -14.76
CA ALA A 59 -1.50 -4.17 -14.12
C ALA A 59 -1.16 -3.41 -12.83
N ALA A 60 -1.32 -2.07 -12.82
CA ALA A 60 -1.05 -1.26 -11.64
C ALA A 60 -2.00 -1.58 -10.47
N PHE A 61 -3.30 -1.72 -10.75
CA PHE A 61 -4.29 -2.06 -9.73
C PHE A 61 -4.18 -3.53 -9.26
N GLY A 62 -3.90 -4.46 -10.18
CA GLY A 62 -3.62 -5.86 -9.81
C GLY A 62 -2.39 -5.99 -8.91
N TRP A 63 -1.33 -5.22 -9.18
CA TRP A 63 -0.18 -5.16 -8.29
C TRP A 63 -0.53 -4.61 -6.90
N LEU A 64 -1.31 -3.54 -6.80
CA LEU A 64 -1.76 -2.99 -5.51
C LEU A 64 -2.57 -4.01 -4.71
N GLU A 65 -3.46 -4.76 -5.36
CA GLU A 65 -4.26 -5.80 -4.72
C GLU A 65 -3.36 -6.92 -4.17
N SER A 66 -2.42 -7.42 -4.98
CA SER A 66 -1.44 -8.42 -4.53
C SER A 66 -0.62 -7.93 -3.35
N PHE A 67 -0.18 -6.68 -3.36
CA PHE A 67 0.58 -6.10 -2.24
C PHE A 67 -0.26 -6.04 -0.96
N ARG A 68 -1.54 -5.65 -1.04
CA ARG A 68 -2.44 -5.65 0.13
C ARG A 68 -2.66 -7.05 0.68
N ARG A 69 -2.77 -8.05 -0.18
CA ARG A 69 -2.88 -9.45 0.25
C ARG A 69 -1.63 -9.88 1.03
N VAL A 70 -0.43 -9.55 0.52
CA VAL A 70 0.83 -9.84 1.25
C VAL A 70 0.82 -9.20 2.65
N GLN A 71 0.35 -7.95 2.79
CA GLN A 71 0.26 -7.30 4.11
C GLN A 71 -0.76 -7.98 5.05
N GLN A 72 -1.86 -8.49 4.51
CA GLN A 72 -2.86 -9.24 5.29
C GLN A 72 -2.30 -10.59 5.74
N ASP A 73 -1.64 -11.31 4.83
CA ASP A 73 -1.00 -12.59 5.11
C ASP A 73 0.11 -12.42 6.17
N GLU A 74 0.93 -11.37 6.06
CA GLU A 74 1.96 -11.02 7.05
C GLU A 74 1.35 -10.74 8.44
N ALA A 75 0.27 -9.96 8.49
CA ALA A 75 -0.44 -9.70 9.75
C ALA A 75 -0.97 -11.00 10.38
N HIS A 76 -1.50 -11.91 9.57
CA HIS A 76 -1.97 -13.20 10.03
C HIS A 76 -0.83 -14.08 10.58
N VAL A 77 0.32 -14.11 9.90
CA VAL A 77 1.52 -14.79 10.40
C VAL A 77 1.92 -14.27 11.79
N PHE A 78 1.90 -12.94 12.01
CA PHE A 78 2.19 -12.37 13.32
C PHE A 78 1.17 -12.74 14.40
N GLU A 79 -0.11 -12.87 14.05
CA GLU A 79 -1.14 -13.35 14.98
C GLU A 79 -0.91 -14.81 15.37
N CYS A 80 -0.57 -15.66 14.40
CA CYS A 80 -0.23 -17.07 14.65
C CYS A 80 1.00 -17.19 15.55
N ALA A 81 2.06 -16.40 15.32
CA ALA A 81 3.25 -16.38 16.16
C ALA A 81 2.92 -16.01 17.61
N LYS A 82 2.12 -14.95 17.83
CA LYS A 82 1.68 -14.55 19.18
C LYS A 82 0.90 -15.65 19.91
N ARG A 83 0.06 -16.41 19.18
CA ARG A 83 -0.68 -17.54 19.77
C ARG A 83 0.25 -18.68 20.16
N ALA A 84 1.29 -18.95 19.37
CA ALA A 84 2.30 -19.95 19.68
C ALA A 84 3.13 -19.58 20.93
N ASP A 85 3.48 -18.31 21.09
CA ASP A 85 4.18 -17.82 22.29
C ASP A 85 3.33 -18.01 23.57
N VAL A 86 2.04 -17.70 23.51
CA VAL A 86 1.11 -17.85 24.65
C VAL A 86 0.82 -19.32 24.99
N ALA A 87 0.86 -20.20 23.99
CA ALA A 87 0.64 -21.64 24.17
C ALA A 87 1.90 -22.40 24.61
N SER A 88 3.06 -21.75 24.59
CA SER A 88 4.33 -22.33 25.06
C SER A 88 4.43 -22.14 26.59
N PRO A 89 4.59 -23.22 27.38
CA PRO A 89 4.63 -23.17 28.85
C PRO A 89 5.88 -22.49 29.42
#